data_AF-A0A4Z0G703-F1
#
_entry.id   AF-A0A4Z0G703-F1
#
_cell.length_a   1.000
_cell.length_b   1.000
_cell.length_c   1.000
_cell.angle_alpha   90.00
_cell.angle_beta   90.00
_cell.angle_gamma   90.00
#
_symmetry.space_group_name_H-M   'P 1'
#
loop_
_entity.id
_entity.type
_entity.pdbx_description
1 polymer ?
#
loop_
_entity_poly.entity_id
_entity_poly.type
_entity_poly.pdbx_seq_one_letter_code
_entity_poly.pdbx_strand_id
1 'polypeptide(L)'
;MRKADEGDNASNADDTGEAGTGGARPRPGRSTGGKRRLPGPPAVLARHPRLALGAAATATALAVLPFTPLLGEDPAPPRNAGPPAAIPDPPAADPCALARPGALARFGAARLDRDYGNFDRCDVIVRRGGDEVDVRLDLDSGGAAELAAPARTVRGVGVVVEPGENGECHRALLPGARARYHVTVSAHQTRGERAPLCAMADSAAEQAVQVLARGPLAHRSPPLPADSLARVDACALLDARALSVVPGVDAEDRDVSFGDWGCNWYSDTDRVQAVLRFDRGQPLSTADGRHIRIGGRDAYVRPEGDGDDSCLVRVVHRRYLDQDREPAVEMLYLVVRGPRSAGRLCTMAESLAASAAARLPSACLSPAAQAGCRTADHPATPRRRPGAAPVEG
;
A
#
# COMPACT_ATOMS: atom_id res chain seq x y z
N MET A 1 -0.43 32.29 -39.14
CA MET A 1 0.24 33.61 -39.24
C MET A 1 0.37 34.15 -37.81
N ARG A 2 1.62 34.30 -37.33
CA ARG A 2 2.11 34.68 -35.97
C ARG A 2 1.87 33.67 -34.84
N LYS A 3 2.77 33.55 -33.85
CA LYS A 3 4.19 33.14 -33.81
C LYS A 3 4.40 32.64 -32.37
N ALA A 4 5.31 31.68 -32.20
CA ALA A 4 5.72 31.03 -30.95
C ALA A 4 6.59 31.92 -30.04
N ASP A 5 6.71 31.50 -28.78
CA ASP A 5 7.84 31.61 -27.82
C ASP A 5 7.50 30.57 -26.72
N GLU A 6 8.20 29.49 -26.39
CA GLU A 6 9.63 29.10 -26.32
C GLU A 6 10.45 29.92 -25.33
N GLY A 7 10.80 29.28 -24.20
CA GLY A 7 11.55 29.85 -23.10
C GLY A 7 12.27 28.74 -22.33
N ASP A 8 13.53 28.53 -22.71
CA ASP A 8 14.52 27.62 -22.14
C ASP A 8 14.77 27.83 -20.65
N ASN A 9 15.01 26.73 -19.94
CA ASN A 9 15.53 26.74 -18.57
C ASN A 9 16.92 26.11 -18.58
N ALA A 10 17.95 26.96 -18.42
CA ALA A 10 19.35 26.57 -18.38
C ALA A 10 19.92 26.73 -16.96
N SER A 11 20.67 25.70 -16.60
CA SER A 11 21.69 25.55 -15.57
C SER A 11 22.42 26.83 -15.14
N ASN A 12 22.81 26.90 -13.87
CA ASN A 12 24.06 27.52 -13.46
C ASN A 12 24.68 26.79 -12.26
N ALA A 13 25.93 26.38 -12.45
CA ALA A 13 26.89 25.98 -11.44
C ALA A 13 28.00 27.04 -11.38
N ASP A 14 28.80 26.98 -10.31
CA ASP A 14 30.10 27.66 -10.08
C ASP A 14 30.04 29.18 -9.86
N ASP A 15 30.95 29.85 -9.15
CA ASP A 15 32.08 29.56 -8.27
C ASP A 15 32.61 30.96 -7.91
N THR A 16 32.88 31.27 -6.63
CA THR A 16 33.86 32.31 -6.27
C THR A 16 34.40 32.07 -4.87
N GLY A 17 35.71 31.80 -4.83
CA GLY A 17 36.49 31.75 -3.60
C GLY A 17 36.88 33.12 -3.06
N GLU A 18 37.27 33.13 -1.79
CA GLU A 18 38.16 34.14 -1.22
C GLU A 18 39.19 33.45 -0.31
N ALA A 19 40.45 33.85 -0.48
CA ALA A 19 41.60 33.38 0.25
C ALA A 19 41.80 34.18 1.55
N GLY A 20 42.25 33.52 2.62
CA GLY A 20 42.64 34.17 3.87
C GLY A 20 43.47 33.27 4.78
N THR A 21 44.79 33.41 4.69
CA THR A 21 45.83 32.81 5.54
C THR A 21 45.77 33.26 7.00
N GLY A 22 46.00 32.33 7.95
CA GLY A 22 46.34 32.68 9.34
C GLY A 22 46.27 31.48 10.29
N GLY A 23 47.43 30.93 10.67
CA GLY A 23 47.54 29.74 11.50
C GLY A 23 47.23 29.94 12.98
N ALA A 24 46.74 28.87 13.62
CA ALA A 24 46.96 28.55 15.03
C ALA A 24 46.56 27.09 15.30
N ARG A 25 47.51 26.24 15.73
CA ARG A 25 47.19 25.02 16.49
C ARG A 25 46.80 25.46 17.91
N PRO A 26 45.73 24.91 18.51
CA PRO A 26 45.97 23.91 19.56
C PRO A 26 44.89 22.83 19.77
N ARG A 27 45.38 21.67 20.23
CA ARG A 27 44.82 20.67 21.17
C ARG A 27 43.76 19.63 20.73
N PRO A 28 43.98 18.34 21.07
CA PRO A 28 43.00 17.28 20.92
C PRO A 28 41.96 17.33 22.05
N GLY A 29 40.72 17.67 21.70
CA GLY A 29 39.56 17.65 22.58
C GLY A 29 38.94 16.27 22.71
N ARG A 30 39.37 15.56 23.76
CA ARG A 30 38.62 14.61 24.60
C ARG A 30 37.23 14.16 24.10
N SER A 31 37.20 12.92 23.64
CA SER A 31 36.01 12.05 23.53
C SER A 31 35.26 11.97 24.86
N THR A 32 34.00 12.40 24.88
CA THR A 32 33.02 12.06 25.92
C THR A 32 31.94 11.20 25.30
N GLY A 33 31.92 9.93 25.71
CA GLY A 33 30.94 8.94 25.31
C GLY A 33 29.54 9.32 25.73
N GLY A 34 28.72 9.68 24.75
CA GLY A 34 27.26 9.67 24.86
C GLY A 34 26.73 8.34 24.34
N LYS A 35 26.46 7.39 25.25
CA LYS A 35 25.68 6.19 24.93
C LYS A 35 24.27 6.63 24.51
N ARG A 36 24.05 6.82 23.21
CA ARG A 36 22.70 6.90 22.64
C ARG A 36 22.06 5.53 22.82
N ARG A 37 21.13 5.44 23.78
CA ARG A 37 20.22 4.31 23.90
C ARG A 37 19.33 4.33 22.67
N LEU A 38 19.51 3.35 21.81
CA LEU A 38 18.60 3.08 20.69
C LEU A 38 17.21 2.76 21.29
N PRO A 39 16.12 3.36 20.78
CA PRO A 39 14.78 2.89 21.08
C PRO A 39 14.66 1.46 20.57
N GLY A 40 14.28 0.54 21.47
CA GLY A 40 14.02 -0.84 21.11
C GLY A 40 12.79 -0.94 20.19
N PRO A 41 12.70 -1.96 19.34
CA PRO A 41 11.54 -2.18 18.49
C PRO A 41 10.28 -2.42 19.34
N PRO A 42 9.08 -2.06 18.84
CA PRO A 42 7.83 -2.38 19.50
C PRO A 42 7.73 -3.90 19.69
N ALA A 43 7.32 -4.29 20.89
CA ALA A 43 7.13 -5.69 21.25
C ALA A 43 6.00 -6.27 20.40
N VAL A 44 6.36 -7.07 19.40
CA VAL A 44 5.45 -8.03 18.78
C VAL A 44 5.04 -9.00 19.89
N LEU A 45 3.78 -8.92 20.29
CA LEU A 45 3.17 -9.76 21.31
C LEU A 45 3.28 -11.22 20.88
N ALA A 46 4.21 -11.94 21.51
CA ALA A 46 4.36 -13.37 21.39
C ALA A 46 3.03 -14.07 21.76
N ARG A 47 2.52 -14.88 20.82
CA ARG A 47 1.41 -15.80 21.06
C ARG A 47 1.81 -16.79 22.17
N HIS A 48 1.23 -16.64 23.36
CA HIS A 48 1.44 -17.59 24.46
C HIS A 48 0.66 -18.89 24.21
N PRO A 49 1.26 -20.08 24.45
CA PRO A 49 0.56 -21.34 24.45
C PRO A 49 -0.32 -21.47 25.71
N ARG A 50 -1.55 -21.94 25.52
CA ARG A 50 -2.55 -22.16 26.57
C ARG A 50 -2.07 -23.25 27.53
N LEU A 51 -1.83 -22.90 28.80
CA LEU A 51 -1.74 -23.85 29.90
C LEU A 51 -3.09 -23.91 30.61
N ALA A 52 -3.72 -25.07 30.51
CA ALA A 52 -4.89 -25.48 31.27
C ALA A 52 -4.47 -25.86 32.70
N LEU A 53 -5.15 -25.32 33.71
CA LEU A 53 -5.26 -25.91 35.05
C LEU A 53 -6.22 -25.08 35.91
N GLY A 54 -7.10 -25.77 36.65
CA GLY A 54 -7.74 -25.19 37.83
C GLY A 54 -9.24 -25.42 37.93
N ALA A 55 -9.62 -26.64 38.34
CA ALA A 55 -10.93 -26.89 38.92
C ALA A 55 -11.08 -26.12 40.24
N ALA A 56 -12.19 -25.40 40.41
CA ALA A 56 -12.65 -24.93 41.71
C ALA A 56 -14.16 -25.17 41.79
N ALA A 57 -14.53 -26.18 42.57
CA ALA A 57 -15.90 -26.45 42.96
C ALA A 57 -16.32 -25.46 44.04
N THR A 58 -17.38 -24.69 43.78
CA THR A 58 -18.11 -23.94 44.80
C THR A 58 -19.59 -24.30 44.73
N ALA A 59 -20.04 -25.00 45.75
CA ALA A 59 -21.43 -25.25 46.04
C ALA A 59 -22.03 -24.03 46.75
N THR A 60 -23.15 -23.47 46.29
CA THR A 60 -24.19 -22.93 47.19
C THR A 60 -25.52 -22.58 46.50
N ALA A 61 -26.59 -23.06 47.15
CA ALA A 61 -27.95 -22.51 47.29
C ALA A 61 -28.85 -22.32 46.05
N LEU A 62 -29.69 -23.34 45.82
CA LEU A 62 -30.96 -23.25 45.11
C LEU A 62 -31.96 -22.41 45.93
N ALA A 63 -32.19 -21.16 45.53
CA ALA A 63 -33.37 -20.41 45.91
C ALA A 63 -34.45 -20.61 44.82
N VAL A 64 -35.49 -21.36 45.14
CA VAL A 64 -36.68 -21.51 44.28
C VAL A 64 -37.50 -20.23 44.42
N LEU A 65 -37.35 -19.32 43.46
CA LEU A 65 -38.26 -18.19 43.28
C LEU A 65 -39.42 -18.62 42.37
N PRO A 66 -40.67 -18.20 42.65
CA PRO A 66 -41.80 -18.49 41.77
C PRO A 66 -41.61 -17.78 40.43
N PHE A 67 -41.44 -18.57 39.37
CA PHE A 67 -41.41 -18.10 37.98
C PHE A 67 -42.82 -17.63 37.61
N THR A 68 -43.11 -16.34 37.82
CA THR A 68 -44.22 -15.68 37.13
C THR A 68 -43.82 -15.47 35.67
N PRO A 69 -44.51 -16.06 34.68
CA PRO A 69 -44.27 -15.74 33.28
C PRO A 69 -44.82 -14.33 33.03
N LEU A 70 -43.99 -13.32 33.26
CA LEU A 70 -44.14 -12.03 32.62
C LEU A 70 -43.94 -12.30 31.14
N LEU A 71 -45.05 -12.39 30.42
CA LEU A 71 -45.14 -12.21 28.97
C LEU A 71 -44.61 -10.80 28.67
N GLY A 72 -43.28 -10.66 28.67
CA GLY A 72 -42.61 -9.52 28.09
C GLY A 72 -42.86 -9.60 26.60
N GLU A 73 -43.67 -8.69 26.09
CA GLU A 73 -43.73 -8.41 24.66
C GLU A 73 -42.30 -8.23 24.15
N ASP A 74 -41.85 -9.18 23.33
CA ASP A 74 -40.58 -9.03 22.63
C ASP A 74 -40.62 -7.67 21.91
N PRO A 75 -39.66 -6.77 22.18
CA PRO A 75 -39.64 -5.46 21.54
C PRO A 75 -39.61 -5.69 20.03
N ALA A 76 -40.68 -5.27 19.36
CA ALA A 76 -40.85 -5.45 17.93
C ALA A 76 -39.57 -4.96 17.22
N PRO A 77 -38.99 -5.76 16.30
CA PRO A 77 -37.78 -5.36 15.61
C PRO A 77 -38.02 -4.01 14.92
N PRO A 78 -37.09 -3.05 15.07
CA PRO A 78 -37.29 -1.70 14.54
C PRO A 78 -37.57 -1.76 13.04
N ARG A 79 -38.78 -1.40 12.65
CA ARG A 79 -39.33 -1.50 11.28
C ARG A 79 -38.61 -0.62 10.23
N ASN A 80 -37.55 0.09 10.60
CA ASN A 80 -36.84 1.05 9.76
C ASN A 80 -35.31 0.83 9.74
N ALA A 81 -34.82 -0.37 10.03
CA ALA A 81 -33.42 -0.68 9.76
C ALA A 81 -33.25 -0.81 8.24
N GLY A 82 -32.63 0.18 7.60
CA GLY A 82 -32.16 0.05 6.22
C GLY A 82 -31.22 -1.16 6.07
N PRO A 83 -30.86 -1.52 4.83
CA PRO A 83 -29.95 -2.63 4.59
C PRO A 83 -28.67 -2.46 5.44
N PRO A 84 -28.13 -3.54 6.03
CA PRO A 84 -26.94 -3.43 6.86
C PRO A 84 -25.78 -2.84 6.04
N ALA A 85 -24.96 -2.02 6.71
CA ALA A 85 -23.69 -1.58 6.16
C ALA A 85 -22.86 -2.81 5.80
N ALA A 86 -22.38 -2.88 4.56
CA ALA A 86 -21.61 -4.00 4.06
C ALA A 86 -20.62 -3.54 3.00
N ILE A 87 -19.46 -4.18 2.93
CA ILE A 87 -18.50 -4.03 1.85
C ILE A 87 -18.74 -5.22 0.90
N PRO A 88 -18.97 -4.98 -0.41
CA PRO A 88 -19.20 -6.06 -1.38
C PRO A 88 -17.89 -6.82 -1.65
N ASP A 89 -17.96 -7.84 -2.51
CA ASP A 89 -16.78 -8.62 -2.88
C ASP A 89 -15.67 -7.73 -3.46
N PRO A 90 -14.38 -8.05 -3.19
CA PRO A 90 -13.28 -7.13 -3.47
C PRO A 90 -13.21 -6.57 -4.90
N PRO A 91 -13.39 -7.37 -5.98
CA PRO A 91 -13.34 -6.82 -7.34
C PRO A 91 -14.46 -5.82 -7.66
N ALA A 92 -15.54 -5.82 -6.88
CA ALA A 92 -16.67 -4.93 -7.04
C ALA A 92 -16.62 -3.73 -6.09
N ALA A 93 -15.95 -3.80 -4.94
CA ALA A 93 -15.95 -2.72 -3.94
C ALA A 93 -15.23 -1.45 -4.44
N ASP A 94 -15.91 -0.29 -4.39
CA ASP A 94 -15.30 1.02 -4.71
C ASP A 94 -14.89 1.77 -3.43
N PRO A 95 -13.59 1.76 -3.02
CA PRO A 95 -13.12 2.52 -1.87
C PRO A 95 -13.36 4.03 -2.05
N CYS A 96 -13.33 4.53 -3.28
CA CYS A 96 -13.52 5.96 -3.55
C CYS A 96 -14.95 6.43 -3.35
N ALA A 97 -15.92 5.53 -3.25
CA ALA A 97 -17.29 5.90 -2.87
C ALA A 97 -17.40 6.34 -1.39
N LEU A 98 -16.39 6.02 -0.57
CA LEU A 98 -16.29 6.48 0.82
C LEU A 98 -15.75 7.91 0.91
N ALA A 99 -14.95 8.33 -0.08
CA ALA A 99 -14.24 9.59 -0.09
C ALA A 99 -15.12 10.74 -0.60
N ARG A 100 -14.98 11.92 0.04
CA ARG A 100 -15.57 13.17 -0.47
C ARG A 100 -14.59 14.31 -0.26
N PRO A 101 -13.92 14.83 -1.31
CA PRO A 101 -12.96 15.93 -1.16
C PRO A 101 -13.53 17.15 -0.43
N GLY A 102 -14.82 17.45 -0.62
CA GLY A 102 -15.50 18.54 0.09
C GLY A 102 -15.51 18.41 1.62
N ALA A 103 -15.42 17.20 2.18
CA ALA A 103 -15.30 17.00 3.63
C ALA A 103 -13.96 17.51 4.19
N LEU A 104 -12.96 17.66 3.33
CA LEU A 104 -11.61 18.10 3.67
C LEU A 104 -11.31 19.55 3.22
N ALA A 105 -12.27 20.23 2.57
CA ALA A 105 -12.08 21.57 2.00
C ALA A 105 -11.62 22.63 3.03
N ARG A 106 -12.02 22.47 4.30
CA ARG A 106 -11.57 23.36 5.40
C ARG A 106 -10.07 23.27 5.68
N PHE A 107 -9.42 22.20 5.22
CA PHE A 107 -7.99 21.95 5.44
C PHE A 107 -7.12 22.33 4.24
N GLY A 108 -7.69 22.56 3.05
CA GLY A 108 -6.93 22.95 1.86
C GLY A 108 -7.66 22.58 0.57
N ALA A 109 -6.95 22.73 -0.55
CA ALA A 109 -7.41 22.21 -1.83
C ALA A 109 -7.34 20.69 -1.80
N ALA A 110 -8.49 20.03 -1.83
CA ALA A 110 -8.61 18.57 -1.77
C ALA A 110 -8.96 18.02 -3.15
N ARG A 111 -8.18 17.04 -3.64
CA ARG A 111 -8.44 16.31 -4.89
C ARG A 111 -8.47 14.82 -4.61
N LEU A 112 -9.48 14.14 -5.15
CA LEU A 112 -9.56 12.68 -5.14
C LEU A 112 -8.52 12.11 -6.12
N ASP A 113 -7.76 11.10 -5.69
CA ASP A 113 -6.90 10.32 -6.56
C ASP A 113 -7.30 8.85 -6.49
N ARG A 114 -7.79 8.31 -7.61
CA ARG A 114 -8.30 6.93 -7.67
C ARG A 114 -7.21 5.91 -7.95
N ASP A 115 -6.08 6.37 -8.48
CA ASP A 115 -5.03 5.55 -9.09
C ASP A 115 -3.68 5.72 -8.36
N TYR A 116 -3.72 6.10 -7.07
CA TYR A 116 -2.54 6.17 -6.21
C TYR A 116 -2.52 5.01 -5.21
N GLY A 117 -1.63 4.04 -5.42
CA GLY A 117 -1.51 2.86 -4.56
C GLY A 117 -2.34 1.67 -5.03
N ASN A 118 -2.63 0.75 -4.11
CA ASN A 118 -3.27 -0.53 -4.39
C ASN A 118 -4.75 -0.37 -4.78
N PHE A 119 -5.41 -1.43 -5.25
CA PHE A 119 -6.78 -1.36 -5.76
C PHE A 119 -7.82 -1.19 -4.65
N ASP A 120 -7.54 -1.66 -3.43
CA ASP A 120 -8.33 -1.56 -2.21
C ASP A 120 -8.33 -0.17 -1.56
N ARG A 121 -7.53 0.75 -2.08
CA ARG A 121 -7.31 2.08 -1.54
C ARG A 121 -7.92 3.20 -2.38
N CYS A 122 -8.31 4.28 -1.72
CA CYS A 122 -8.59 5.56 -2.34
C CYS A 122 -7.97 6.72 -1.58
N ASP A 123 -7.54 7.74 -2.31
CA ASP A 123 -6.76 8.84 -1.74
C ASP A 123 -7.47 10.17 -1.95
N VAL A 124 -7.35 11.04 -0.96
CA VAL A 124 -7.64 12.46 -1.11
C VAL A 124 -6.40 13.25 -0.76
N ILE A 125 -5.78 13.84 -1.78
CA ILE A 125 -4.60 14.68 -1.62
C ILE A 125 -5.06 16.08 -1.24
N VAL A 126 -4.65 16.54 -0.06
CA VAL A 126 -4.98 17.87 0.48
C VAL A 126 -3.73 18.74 0.48
N ARG A 127 -3.79 19.86 -0.23
CA ARG A 127 -2.69 20.83 -0.33
C ARG A 127 -3.03 22.16 0.31
N ARG A 128 -2.10 22.71 1.08
CA ARG A 128 -2.18 24.07 1.64
C ARG A 128 -0.79 24.70 1.67
N GLY A 129 -0.57 25.70 0.81
CA GLY A 129 0.75 26.34 0.71
C GLY A 129 1.81 25.31 0.31
N GLY A 130 2.84 25.13 1.15
CA GLY A 130 3.89 24.14 0.95
C GLY A 130 3.59 22.73 1.47
N ASP A 131 2.51 22.55 2.22
CA ASP A 131 2.14 21.29 2.86
C ASP A 131 1.26 20.42 1.93
N GLU A 132 1.48 19.11 1.98
CA GLU A 132 0.67 18.10 1.31
C GLU A 132 0.38 16.94 2.27
N VAL A 133 -0.91 16.61 2.41
CA VAL A 133 -1.38 15.47 3.19
C VAL A 133 -2.10 14.50 2.28
N ASP A 134 -1.78 13.24 2.46
CA ASP A 134 -2.45 12.11 1.86
C ASP A 134 -3.46 11.54 2.86
N VAL A 135 -4.76 11.63 2.54
CA VAL A 135 -5.84 11.02 3.33
C VAL A 135 -6.32 9.76 2.61
N ARG A 136 -6.02 8.59 3.18
CA ARG A 136 -6.27 7.28 2.58
C ARG A 136 -7.51 6.63 3.18
N LEU A 137 -8.24 5.93 2.33
CA LEU A 137 -9.35 5.07 2.69
C LEU A 137 -9.05 3.68 2.11
N ASP A 138 -8.58 2.79 2.97
CA ASP A 138 -8.18 1.43 2.64
C ASP A 138 -9.32 0.47 3.02
N LEU A 139 -9.60 -0.51 2.15
CA LEU A 139 -10.46 -1.64 2.47
C LEU A 139 -9.58 -2.79 2.91
N ASP A 140 -9.80 -3.30 4.12
CA ASP A 140 -8.90 -4.28 4.72
C ASP A 140 -9.59 -5.66 4.88
N SER A 141 -8.82 -6.70 4.61
CA SER A 141 -9.08 -8.06 5.08
C SER A 141 -8.54 -8.22 6.50
N GLY A 142 -9.11 -9.13 7.28
CA GLY A 142 -8.66 -9.36 8.66
C GLY A 142 -9.64 -8.81 9.68
N GLY A 143 -9.80 -9.59 10.75
CA GLY A 143 -10.93 -9.49 11.65
C GLY A 143 -10.92 -8.20 12.46
N ALA A 144 -12.06 -7.50 12.45
CA ALA A 144 -12.45 -6.53 13.46
C ALA A 144 -12.22 -6.97 14.93
N ALA A 145 -11.97 -8.27 15.15
CA ALA A 145 -11.63 -8.87 16.44
C ALA A 145 -10.22 -8.50 16.94
N GLU A 146 -9.27 -8.14 16.07
CA GLU A 146 -7.94 -7.67 16.48
C GLU A 146 -7.93 -6.18 16.82
N LEU A 147 -8.91 -5.44 16.29
CA LEU A 147 -9.10 -4.03 16.59
C LEU A 147 -9.70 -3.85 17.99
N ALA A 148 -9.39 -2.71 18.60
CA ALA A 148 -10.01 -2.31 19.86
C ALA A 148 -11.54 -2.19 19.71
N ALA A 149 -12.24 -2.27 20.85
CA ALA A 149 -13.68 -2.05 20.86
C ALA A 149 -14.03 -0.64 20.31
N PRO A 150 -15.12 -0.51 19.53
CA PRO A 150 -15.53 0.79 19.01
C PRO A 150 -15.71 1.83 20.11
N ALA A 151 -15.10 3.00 19.93
CA ALA A 151 -15.30 4.15 20.80
C ALA A 151 -16.73 4.70 20.69
N ARG A 152 -17.35 4.52 19.51
CA ARG A 152 -18.75 4.86 19.25
C ARG A 152 -19.32 4.02 18.12
N THR A 153 -20.65 4.00 18.00
CA THR A 153 -21.36 3.37 16.89
C THR A 153 -22.37 4.33 16.30
N VAL A 154 -22.40 4.44 14.97
CA VAL A 154 -23.34 5.30 14.24
C VAL A 154 -24.09 4.44 13.25
N ARG A 155 -25.39 4.24 13.48
CA ARG A 155 -26.28 3.47 12.59
C ARG A 155 -25.69 2.11 12.17
N GLY A 156 -25.11 1.38 13.14
CA GLY A 156 -24.52 0.06 12.92
C GLY A 156 -23.07 0.07 12.44
N VAL A 157 -22.46 1.23 12.21
CA VAL A 157 -21.03 1.35 11.89
C VAL A 157 -20.24 1.68 13.15
N GLY A 158 -19.38 0.76 13.58
CA GLY A 158 -18.46 1.00 14.69
C GLY A 158 -17.30 1.90 14.27
N VAL A 159 -16.88 2.83 15.13
CA VAL A 159 -15.70 3.68 14.91
C VAL A 159 -14.69 3.38 16.00
N VAL A 160 -13.54 2.85 15.59
CA VAL A 160 -12.38 2.61 16.45
C VAL A 160 -11.41 3.78 16.26
N VAL A 161 -10.94 4.32 17.39
CA VAL A 161 -9.95 5.39 17.40
C VAL A 161 -8.63 4.77 17.84
N GLU A 162 -7.66 4.79 16.94
CA GLU A 162 -6.30 4.38 17.25
C GLU A 162 -5.46 5.61 17.57
N PRO A 163 -4.50 5.50 18.51
CA PRO A 163 -3.55 6.57 18.74
C PRO A 163 -2.77 6.84 17.45
N GLY A 164 -2.56 8.12 17.12
CA GLY A 164 -1.70 8.49 16.00
C GLY A 164 -0.26 8.13 16.33
N GLU A 165 0.42 7.44 15.43
CA GLU A 165 1.83 7.07 15.55
C GLU A 165 2.61 7.59 14.34
N ASN A 166 3.90 7.87 14.52
CA ASN A 166 4.84 8.16 13.43
C ASN A 166 4.44 9.28 12.44
N GLY A 167 3.68 10.28 12.89
CA GLY A 167 3.23 11.35 11.99
C GLY A 167 2.07 10.93 11.10
N GLU A 168 1.28 9.95 11.55
CA GLU A 168 0.03 9.53 10.95
C GLU A 168 -1.10 9.55 11.98
N CYS A 169 -2.35 9.47 11.50
CA CYS A 169 -3.50 9.29 12.38
C CYS A 169 -4.52 8.38 11.71
N HIS A 170 -4.98 7.36 12.44
CA HIS A 170 -5.80 6.27 11.91
C HIS A 170 -7.17 6.19 12.58
N ARG A 171 -8.18 5.78 11.82
CA ARG A 171 -9.52 5.39 12.28
C ARG A 171 -9.90 4.11 11.58
N ALA A 172 -10.40 3.13 12.32
CA ALA A 172 -11.00 1.95 11.70
C ALA A 172 -12.53 2.01 11.80
N LEU A 173 -13.21 1.67 10.70
CA LEU A 173 -14.65 1.65 10.59
C LEU A 173 -15.12 0.21 10.41
N LEU A 174 -16.05 -0.23 11.25
CA LEU A 174 -16.55 -1.61 11.30
C LEU A 174 -18.00 -1.66 10.78
N PRO A 175 -18.25 -2.12 9.54
CA PRO A 175 -19.60 -2.23 8.97
C PRO A 175 -20.40 -3.40 9.59
N GLY A 176 -20.88 -3.22 10.81
CA GLY A 176 -21.62 -4.22 11.56
C GLY A 176 -20.76 -5.24 12.31
N ALA A 177 -21.35 -5.90 13.30
CA ALA A 177 -20.64 -6.75 14.27
C ALA A 177 -20.05 -8.06 13.71
N ARG A 178 -20.37 -8.42 12.46
CA ARG A 178 -19.88 -9.64 11.79
C ARG A 178 -19.30 -9.34 10.40
N ALA A 179 -18.86 -8.11 10.18
CA ALA A 179 -18.24 -7.71 8.92
C ALA A 179 -16.98 -8.54 8.67
N ARG A 180 -16.83 -9.05 7.45
CA ARG A 180 -15.59 -9.71 7.01
C ARG A 180 -14.48 -8.72 6.70
N TYR A 181 -14.86 -7.49 6.38
CA TYR A 181 -13.99 -6.42 5.94
C TYR A 181 -14.24 -5.18 6.80
N HIS A 182 -13.22 -4.35 6.94
CA HIS A 182 -13.32 -3.04 7.58
C HIS A 182 -12.72 -1.97 6.68
N VAL A 183 -12.85 -0.71 7.09
CA VAL A 183 -12.21 0.41 6.42
C VAL A 183 -11.19 1.04 7.36
N THR A 184 -9.96 1.19 6.92
CA THR A 184 -8.99 2.05 7.60
C THR A 184 -8.97 3.42 6.92
N VAL A 185 -9.13 4.47 7.72
CA VAL A 185 -9.01 5.85 7.28
C VAL A 185 -7.77 6.43 7.93
N SER A 186 -6.78 6.82 7.13
CA SER A 186 -5.54 7.39 7.63
C SER A 186 -5.27 8.78 7.03
N ALA A 187 -4.52 9.60 7.75
CA ALA A 187 -3.97 10.85 7.23
C ALA A 187 -2.46 10.89 7.50
N HIS A 188 -1.68 11.05 6.44
CA HIS A 188 -0.21 11.04 6.46
C HIS A 188 0.35 12.30 5.79
N GLN A 189 1.33 12.95 6.42
CA GLN A 189 2.01 14.11 5.85
C GLN A 189 3.03 13.64 4.80
N THR A 190 2.79 13.91 3.51
CA THR A 190 3.74 13.57 2.43
C THR A 190 4.75 14.70 2.16
N ARG A 191 4.41 15.94 2.49
CA ARG A 191 5.30 17.10 2.36
C ARG A 191 4.95 18.17 3.38
N GLY A 192 5.95 18.81 3.98
CA GLY A 192 5.74 19.84 5.00
C GLY A 192 5.71 19.25 6.42
N GLU A 193 5.32 20.05 7.42
CA GLU A 193 5.49 19.66 8.84
C GLU A 193 4.28 19.97 9.76
N ARG A 194 3.20 20.59 9.25
CA ARG A 194 2.23 21.28 10.14
C ARG A 194 0.76 20.98 9.88
N ALA A 195 0.43 19.84 9.28
CA ALA A 195 -0.98 19.50 9.08
C ALA A 195 -1.67 18.93 10.34
N PRO A 196 -2.95 19.25 10.58
CA PRO A 196 -3.74 18.66 11.65
C PRO A 196 -4.27 17.27 11.26
N LEU A 197 -3.36 16.29 11.15
CA LEU A 197 -3.64 14.97 10.57
C LEU A 197 -4.83 14.26 11.21
N CYS A 198 -4.92 14.24 12.54
CA CYS A 198 -6.06 13.60 13.20
C CYS A 198 -7.39 14.27 12.90
N ALA A 199 -7.43 15.60 12.81
CA ALA A 199 -8.66 16.30 12.45
C ALA A 199 -9.09 16.00 11.00
N MET A 200 -8.12 15.80 10.10
CA MET A 200 -8.38 15.37 8.71
C MET A 200 -8.91 13.93 8.68
N ALA A 201 -8.25 12.99 9.36
CA ALA A 201 -8.69 11.61 9.48
C ALA A 201 -10.10 11.49 10.10
N ASP A 202 -10.39 12.27 11.16
CA ASP A 202 -11.71 12.35 11.77
C ASP A 202 -12.78 12.80 10.77
N SER A 203 -12.47 13.80 9.96
CA SER A 203 -13.43 14.36 8.99
C SER A 203 -13.71 13.39 7.85
N ALA A 204 -12.67 12.69 7.37
CA ALA A 204 -12.82 11.64 6.37
C ALA A 204 -13.57 10.43 6.93
N ALA A 205 -13.28 10.01 8.16
CA ALA A 205 -13.97 8.91 8.84
C ALA A 205 -15.45 9.22 9.05
N GLU A 206 -15.80 10.44 9.49
CA GLU A 206 -17.20 10.85 9.64
C GLU A 206 -17.97 10.80 8.31
N GLN A 207 -17.35 11.24 7.22
CA GLN A 207 -17.92 11.15 5.88
C GLN A 207 -18.11 9.69 5.45
N ALA A 208 -17.12 8.84 5.65
CA ALA A 208 -17.19 7.42 5.30
C ALA A 208 -18.26 6.68 6.12
N VAL A 209 -18.38 6.97 7.42
CA VAL A 209 -19.46 6.47 8.28
C VAL A 209 -20.82 6.84 7.72
N GLN A 210 -21.03 8.07 7.26
CA GLN A 210 -22.30 8.47 6.66
C GLN A 210 -22.62 7.69 5.37
N VAL A 211 -21.61 7.32 4.58
CA VAL A 211 -21.77 6.49 3.38
C VAL A 211 -22.21 5.08 3.79
N LEU A 212 -21.44 4.43 4.67
CA LEU A 212 -21.73 3.07 5.14
C LEU A 212 -23.08 2.98 5.87
N ALA A 213 -23.46 4.02 6.62
CA ALA A 213 -24.74 4.08 7.33
C ALA A 213 -25.97 4.18 6.41
N ARG A 214 -25.78 4.40 5.09
CA ARG A 214 -26.88 4.39 4.11
C ARG A 214 -27.13 3.01 3.49
N GLY A 215 -26.22 2.06 3.69
CA GLY A 215 -26.33 0.70 3.15
C GLY A 215 -25.00 0.18 2.62
N PRO A 216 -25.04 -0.83 1.72
CA PRO A 216 -23.85 -1.40 1.12
C PRO A 216 -22.99 -0.36 0.40
N LEU A 217 -21.68 -0.54 0.47
CA LEU A 217 -20.72 0.25 -0.30
C LEU A 217 -20.99 0.09 -1.79
N ALA A 218 -20.86 1.20 -2.53
CA ALA A 218 -21.13 1.21 -3.97
C ALA A 218 -20.18 0.27 -4.72
N HIS A 219 -20.69 -0.28 -5.82
CA HIS A 219 -19.88 -1.03 -6.75
C HIS A 219 -19.05 -0.09 -7.63
N ARG A 220 -17.86 -0.54 -8.04
CA ARG A 220 -17.03 0.16 -9.03
C ARG A 220 -17.78 0.36 -10.32
N SER A 221 -17.73 1.58 -10.84
CA SER A 221 -18.27 1.94 -12.14
C SER A 221 -17.33 2.94 -12.83
N PRO A 222 -16.68 2.56 -13.96
CA PRO A 222 -16.76 1.25 -14.62
C PRO A 222 -16.07 0.12 -13.82
N PRO A 223 -16.35 -1.16 -14.14
CA PRO A 223 -15.59 -2.29 -13.60
C PRO A 223 -14.11 -2.23 -13.97
N LEU A 224 -13.27 -2.89 -13.16
CA LEU A 224 -11.83 -3.01 -13.42
C LEU A 224 -11.55 -3.74 -14.74
N PRO A 225 -10.59 -3.27 -15.57
CA PRO A 225 -10.26 -3.88 -16.85
C PRO A 225 -9.86 -5.36 -16.75
N ALA A 226 -10.12 -6.13 -17.81
CA ALA A 226 -9.83 -7.56 -17.83
C ALA A 226 -8.32 -7.88 -17.85
N ASP A 227 -7.50 -6.95 -18.35
CA ASP A 227 -6.04 -7.04 -18.41
C ASP A 227 -5.34 -6.42 -17.18
N SER A 228 -6.11 -5.97 -16.18
CA SER A 228 -5.59 -5.35 -14.96
C SER A 228 -4.99 -6.37 -13.99
N LEU A 229 -3.99 -5.95 -13.22
CA LEU A 229 -3.48 -6.73 -12.08
C LEU A 229 -4.56 -7.00 -11.02
N ALA A 230 -5.65 -6.23 -10.98
CA ALA A 230 -6.75 -6.49 -10.07
C ALA A 230 -7.49 -7.82 -10.33
N ARG A 231 -7.15 -8.53 -11.42
CA ARG A 231 -7.65 -9.87 -11.76
C ARG A 231 -6.68 -10.99 -11.40
N VAL A 232 -5.54 -10.64 -10.80
CA VAL A 232 -4.46 -11.57 -10.46
C VAL A 232 -4.45 -11.79 -8.96
N ASP A 233 -4.22 -13.03 -8.53
CA ASP A 233 -3.93 -13.37 -7.14
C ASP A 233 -2.43 -13.14 -6.87
N ALA A 234 -2.13 -12.14 -6.04
CA ALA A 234 -0.78 -11.78 -5.64
C ALA A 234 -0.03 -12.93 -4.95
N CYS A 235 -0.71 -13.68 -4.07
CA CYS A 235 -0.14 -14.79 -3.34
C CYS A 235 0.21 -15.98 -4.25
N ALA A 236 -0.54 -16.18 -5.33
CA ALA A 236 -0.26 -17.24 -6.30
C ALA A 236 0.97 -16.98 -7.20
N LEU A 237 1.48 -15.74 -7.21
CA LEU A 237 2.65 -15.37 -8.02
C LEU A 237 3.98 -15.89 -7.46
N LEU A 238 4.04 -16.21 -6.16
CA LEU A 238 5.23 -16.73 -5.51
C LEU A 238 4.90 -18.09 -4.89
N ASP A 239 5.49 -19.16 -5.44
CA ASP A 239 5.40 -20.49 -4.84
C ASP A 239 6.51 -20.73 -3.81
N ALA A 240 6.44 -21.86 -3.11
CA ALA A 240 7.44 -22.26 -2.12
C ALA A 240 8.88 -22.27 -2.67
N ARG A 241 9.07 -22.61 -3.96
CA ARG A 241 10.38 -22.60 -4.59
C ARG A 241 10.89 -21.17 -4.80
N ALA A 242 10.04 -20.24 -5.22
CA ALA A 242 10.42 -18.85 -5.34
C ALA A 242 10.77 -18.26 -3.96
N LEU A 243 9.95 -18.56 -2.95
CA LEU A 243 10.12 -18.04 -1.58
C LEU A 243 11.34 -18.61 -0.85
N SER A 244 11.87 -19.76 -1.26
CA SER A 244 13.06 -20.36 -0.63
C SER A 244 14.33 -19.50 -0.71
N VAL A 245 14.33 -18.41 -1.48
CA VAL A 245 15.42 -17.42 -1.49
C VAL A 245 15.45 -16.58 -0.22
N VAL A 246 14.34 -16.52 0.52
CA VAL A 246 14.23 -15.87 1.83
C VAL A 246 14.33 -16.96 2.90
N PRO A 247 15.44 -17.02 3.67
CA PRO A 247 15.62 -18.05 4.67
C PRO A 247 14.49 -18.05 5.72
N GLY A 248 13.96 -19.23 6.04
CA GLY A 248 12.99 -19.41 7.12
C GLY A 248 11.55 -18.97 6.84
N VAL A 249 11.24 -18.49 5.64
CA VAL A 249 9.86 -18.20 5.24
C VAL A 249 9.06 -19.50 5.09
N ASP A 250 7.90 -19.56 5.73
CA ASP A 250 6.85 -20.53 5.41
C ASP A 250 5.96 -19.98 4.28
N ALA A 251 5.85 -20.73 3.18
CA ALA A 251 5.06 -20.34 2.03
C ALA A 251 3.55 -20.49 2.26
N GLU A 252 3.16 -21.36 3.20
CA GLU A 252 1.76 -21.65 3.52
C GLU A 252 1.20 -20.69 4.58
N ASP A 253 2.04 -20.16 5.49
CA ASP A 253 1.66 -19.13 6.46
C ASP A 253 1.79 -17.73 5.85
N ARG A 254 0.86 -17.42 4.94
CA ARG A 254 0.78 -16.15 4.24
C ARG A 254 -0.37 -15.30 4.76
N ASP A 255 -0.10 -14.01 4.89
CA ASP A 255 -1.11 -13.01 5.22
C ASP A 255 -1.61 -12.34 3.94
N VAL A 256 -2.92 -12.48 3.68
CA VAL A 256 -3.57 -12.13 2.41
C VAL A 256 -4.36 -10.84 2.57
N SER A 257 -4.00 -9.84 1.76
CA SER A 257 -4.67 -8.53 1.75
C SER A 257 -6.01 -8.57 1.04
N PHE A 258 -6.76 -7.46 1.10
CA PHE A 258 -8.08 -7.37 0.49
C PHE A 258 -8.02 -7.66 -1.02
N GLY A 259 -8.92 -8.53 -1.48
CA GLY A 259 -9.03 -8.90 -2.89
C GLY A 259 -7.88 -9.73 -3.46
N ASP A 260 -7.07 -10.33 -2.59
CA ASP A 260 -5.89 -11.09 -2.99
C ASP A 260 -4.88 -10.22 -3.78
N TRP A 261 -4.93 -8.89 -3.60
CA TRP A 261 -4.06 -7.92 -4.28
C TRP A 261 -2.75 -7.63 -3.55
N GLY A 262 -2.58 -8.24 -2.38
CA GLY A 262 -1.39 -8.16 -1.55
C GLY A 262 -1.18 -9.46 -0.80
N CYS A 263 0.08 -9.78 -0.55
CA CYS A 263 0.50 -10.97 0.16
C CYS A 263 1.79 -10.71 0.94
N ASN A 264 1.81 -11.15 2.18
CA ASN A 264 2.94 -11.03 3.08
C ASN A 264 3.40 -12.42 3.53
N TRP A 265 4.72 -12.61 3.52
CA TRP A 265 5.36 -13.80 4.07
C TRP A 265 6.42 -13.39 5.08
N TYR A 266 6.44 -14.09 6.21
CA TYR A 266 7.33 -13.83 7.33
C TYR A 266 8.27 -15.01 7.53
N SER A 267 9.52 -14.72 7.86
CA SER A 267 10.45 -15.76 8.29
C SER A 267 10.25 -16.13 9.75
N ASP A 268 10.26 -17.44 10.04
CA ASP A 268 10.23 -17.98 11.39
C ASP A 268 11.61 -17.98 12.06
N THR A 269 12.68 -17.85 11.27
CA THR A 269 14.06 -18.01 11.74
C THR A 269 14.81 -16.69 11.84
N ASP A 270 14.36 -15.67 11.13
CA ASP A 270 14.91 -14.33 11.18
C ASP A 270 13.81 -13.26 11.00
N ARG A 271 14.16 -11.99 11.21
CA ARG A 271 13.21 -10.88 11.08
C ARG A 271 13.13 -10.38 9.63
N VAL A 272 13.19 -11.29 8.66
CA VAL A 272 13.04 -10.96 7.24
C VAL A 272 11.60 -11.20 6.80
N GLN A 273 11.07 -10.27 6.02
CA GLN A 273 9.73 -10.33 5.45
C GLN A 273 9.80 -10.09 3.94
N ALA A 274 8.98 -10.81 3.19
CA ALA A 274 8.68 -10.51 1.80
C ALA A 274 7.23 -10.00 1.69
N VAL A 275 7.05 -8.90 0.97
CA VAL A 275 5.75 -8.27 0.70
C VAL A 275 5.61 -8.17 -0.81
N LEU A 276 4.54 -8.73 -1.36
CA LEU A 276 4.15 -8.54 -2.76
C LEU A 276 2.77 -7.91 -2.77
N ARG A 277 2.62 -6.78 -3.43
CA ARG A 277 1.31 -6.16 -3.68
C ARG A 277 1.25 -5.53 -5.05
N PHE A 278 0.06 -5.19 -5.50
CA PHE A 278 -0.11 -4.39 -6.72
C PHE A 278 -0.24 -2.92 -6.36
N ASP A 279 0.21 -2.08 -7.29
CA ASP A 279 0.12 -0.63 -7.16
C ASP A 279 -0.23 0.03 -8.48
N ARG A 280 -0.82 1.21 -8.35
CA ARG A 280 -1.07 2.17 -9.41
C ARG A 280 -0.37 3.48 -9.08
N GLY A 281 0.04 4.19 -10.12
CA GLY A 281 0.57 5.53 -9.97
C GLY A 281 1.20 6.08 -11.24
N GLN A 282 1.94 7.16 -11.08
CA GLN A 282 2.63 7.85 -12.17
C GLN A 282 3.74 6.96 -12.78
N PRO A 283 4.12 7.18 -14.05
CA PRO A 283 5.17 6.42 -14.71
C PRO A 283 6.49 6.50 -13.94
N LEU A 284 7.12 5.35 -13.77
CA LEU A 284 8.41 5.26 -13.07
C LEU A 284 9.55 5.89 -13.88
N SER A 285 10.52 6.44 -13.17
CA SER A 285 11.69 7.15 -13.70
C SER A 285 12.98 6.73 -13.00
N THR A 286 14.13 7.30 -13.36
CA THR A 286 15.40 7.03 -12.65
C THR A 286 15.40 7.50 -11.19
N ALA A 287 14.50 8.41 -10.80
CA ALA A 287 14.29 8.78 -9.40
C ALA A 287 13.67 7.63 -8.58
N ASP A 288 13.07 6.65 -9.26
CA ASP A 288 12.44 5.48 -8.65
C ASP A 288 13.39 4.34 -8.36
N GLY A 289 14.65 4.46 -8.80
CA GLY A 289 15.71 3.48 -8.56
C GLY A 289 16.50 3.15 -9.81
N ARG A 290 17.36 2.14 -9.70
CA ARG A 290 18.13 1.60 -10.82
C ARG A 290 17.19 0.88 -11.79
N HIS A 291 17.13 1.36 -13.03
CA HIS A 291 16.37 0.69 -14.09
C HIS A 291 17.02 -0.63 -14.50
N ILE A 292 16.20 -1.68 -14.59
CA ILE A 292 16.56 -3.02 -15.07
C ILE A 292 15.41 -3.59 -15.91
N ARG A 293 15.62 -4.78 -16.48
CA ARG A 293 14.60 -5.53 -17.23
C ARG A 293 14.33 -6.87 -16.59
N ILE A 294 13.08 -7.14 -16.23
CA ILE A 294 12.63 -8.40 -15.63
C ILE A 294 11.55 -9.00 -16.53
N GLY A 295 11.78 -10.19 -17.09
CA GLY A 295 10.77 -10.88 -17.90
C GLY A 295 10.23 -10.04 -19.07
N GLY A 296 11.07 -9.19 -19.67
CA GLY A 296 10.63 -8.28 -20.73
C GLY A 296 9.77 -7.10 -20.25
N ARG A 297 9.84 -6.74 -18.97
CA ARG A 297 9.15 -5.58 -18.37
C ARG A 297 10.12 -4.59 -17.76
N ASP A 298 9.73 -3.32 -17.73
CA ASP A 298 10.51 -2.27 -17.10
C ASP A 298 10.43 -2.47 -15.61
N ALA A 299 11.58 -2.43 -14.93
CA ALA A 299 11.63 -2.57 -13.50
C ALA A 299 12.63 -1.61 -12.88
N TYR A 300 12.38 -1.23 -11.63
CA TYR A 300 13.19 -0.27 -10.88
C TYR A 300 13.50 -0.85 -9.50
N VAL A 301 14.78 -0.91 -9.18
CA VAL A 301 15.29 -1.42 -7.90
C VAL A 301 15.78 -0.26 -7.06
N ARG A 302 15.24 -0.12 -5.85
CA ARG A 302 15.61 0.92 -4.90
C ARG A 302 15.97 0.29 -3.55
N PRO A 303 17.27 0.25 -3.21
CA PRO A 303 17.69 0.00 -1.83
C PRO A 303 17.02 1.01 -0.90
N GLU A 304 16.58 0.57 0.28
CA GLU A 304 15.87 1.40 1.27
C GLU A 304 14.64 2.10 0.68
N GLY A 305 14.07 1.50 -0.36
CA GLY A 305 12.97 2.09 -1.10
C GLY A 305 11.62 2.04 -0.38
N ASP A 306 11.52 1.29 0.71
CA ASP A 306 10.36 1.17 1.59
C ASP A 306 10.80 1.34 3.06
N GLY A 307 11.60 2.38 3.31
CA GLY A 307 12.21 2.66 4.61
C GLY A 307 13.53 1.92 4.84
N ASP A 308 14.11 2.15 6.02
CA ASP A 308 15.38 1.54 6.42
C ASP A 308 15.30 -0.01 6.37
N ASP A 309 16.45 -0.66 6.15
CA ASP A 309 16.54 -2.12 6.15
C ASP A 309 15.58 -2.80 5.14
N SER A 310 15.33 -2.15 3.99
CA SER A 310 14.46 -2.66 2.92
C SER A 310 15.14 -2.66 1.55
N CYS A 311 14.57 -3.41 0.60
CA CYS A 311 14.76 -3.16 -0.82
C CYS A 311 13.44 -3.32 -1.56
N LEU A 312 13.14 -2.33 -2.41
CA LEU A 312 11.94 -2.27 -3.22
C LEU A 312 12.28 -2.57 -4.68
N VAL A 313 11.51 -3.48 -5.29
CA VAL A 313 11.47 -3.72 -6.73
C VAL A 313 10.07 -3.42 -7.26
N ARG A 314 9.98 -2.50 -8.21
CA ARG A 314 8.72 -2.18 -8.92
C ARG A 314 8.82 -2.66 -10.36
N VAL A 315 7.87 -3.50 -10.80
CA VAL A 315 7.82 -4.05 -12.16
C VAL A 315 6.57 -3.54 -12.87
N VAL A 316 6.74 -2.81 -13.97
CA VAL A 316 5.63 -2.26 -14.76
C VAL A 316 4.86 -3.39 -15.45
N HIS A 317 3.56 -3.49 -15.18
CA HIS A 317 2.66 -4.43 -15.86
C HIS A 317 2.07 -3.84 -17.13
N ARG A 318 1.39 -2.68 -17.01
CA ARG A 318 0.76 -1.98 -18.14
C ARG A 318 0.74 -0.47 -17.94
N ARG A 319 0.52 0.26 -19.03
CA ARG A 319 0.35 1.72 -19.07
C ARG A 319 -1.09 2.06 -19.45
N TYR A 320 -1.65 3.11 -18.88
CA TYR A 320 -3.01 3.59 -19.15
C TYR A 320 -3.12 5.09 -18.88
N LEU A 321 -4.33 5.64 -19.01
CA LEU A 321 -4.65 7.01 -18.60
C LEU A 321 -5.53 6.98 -17.36
N ASP A 322 -5.18 7.74 -16.34
CA ASP A 322 -5.92 7.84 -15.08
C ASP A 322 -7.22 8.65 -15.20
N GLN A 323 -7.89 8.92 -14.07
CA GLN A 323 -9.12 9.71 -14.03
C GLN A 323 -8.99 11.13 -14.60
N ASP A 324 -7.79 11.71 -14.60
CA ASP A 324 -7.50 13.06 -15.08
C ASP A 324 -6.94 13.04 -16.52
N ARG A 325 -6.85 11.85 -17.12
CA ARG A 325 -6.25 11.56 -18.43
C ARG A 325 -4.73 11.75 -18.46
N GLU A 326 -4.07 11.66 -17.32
CA GLU A 326 -2.62 11.65 -17.23
C GLU A 326 -2.07 10.22 -17.39
N PRO A 327 -0.85 10.05 -17.91
CA PRO A 327 -0.22 8.75 -18.00
C PRO A 327 -0.10 8.10 -16.63
N ALA A 328 -0.47 6.83 -16.52
CA ALA A 328 -0.33 6.01 -15.32
C ALA A 328 0.16 4.61 -15.66
N VAL A 329 0.64 3.90 -14.64
CA VAL A 329 1.07 2.50 -14.72
C VAL A 329 0.40 1.67 -13.63
N GLU A 330 0.08 0.42 -13.97
CA GLU A 330 -0.10 -0.62 -12.96
C GLU A 330 1.21 -1.36 -12.82
N MET A 331 1.60 -1.67 -11.59
CA MET A 331 2.88 -2.30 -11.29
C MET A 331 2.74 -3.36 -10.20
N LEU A 332 3.62 -4.35 -10.28
CA LEU A 332 3.93 -5.21 -9.16
C LEU A 332 4.92 -4.46 -8.25
N TYR A 333 4.59 -4.39 -6.97
CA TYR A 333 5.37 -3.74 -5.92
C TYR A 333 5.86 -4.83 -4.95
N LEU A 334 7.17 -5.09 -4.96
CA LEU A 334 7.77 -6.14 -4.13
C LEU A 334 8.83 -5.58 -3.20
N VAL A 335 8.68 -5.85 -1.91
CA VAL A 335 9.63 -5.44 -0.88
C VAL A 335 10.18 -6.67 -0.19
N VAL A 336 11.49 -6.66 0.06
CA VAL A 336 12.11 -7.53 1.06
C VAL A 336 12.73 -6.64 2.12
N ARG A 337 12.38 -6.86 3.38
CA ARG A 337 12.85 -6.05 4.51
C ARG A 337 13.31 -6.90 5.67
N GLY A 338 14.25 -6.40 6.46
CA GLY A 338 14.78 -7.09 7.64
C GLY A 338 16.26 -6.76 7.90
N PRO A 339 16.84 -7.23 9.00
CA PRO A 339 18.17 -6.82 9.49
C PRO A 339 19.31 -7.46 8.69
N ARG A 340 19.43 -7.11 7.40
CA ARG A 340 20.42 -7.58 6.43
C ARG A 340 20.94 -6.39 5.64
N SER A 341 22.11 -6.54 5.01
CA SER A 341 22.62 -5.46 4.14
C SER A 341 21.69 -5.21 2.95
N ALA A 342 21.57 -3.96 2.54
CA ALA A 342 20.71 -3.57 1.41
C ALA A 342 20.99 -4.38 0.13
N GLY A 343 22.26 -4.69 -0.18
CA GLY A 343 22.62 -5.53 -1.32
C GLY A 343 22.09 -6.98 -1.24
N ARG A 344 22.03 -7.58 -0.04
CA ARG A 344 21.43 -8.90 0.17
C ARG A 344 19.91 -8.85 0.02
N LEU A 345 19.27 -7.82 0.59
CA LEU A 345 17.82 -7.60 0.46
C LEU A 345 17.44 -7.41 -1.01
N CYS A 346 18.16 -6.57 -1.76
CA CYS A 346 17.88 -6.37 -3.18
C CYS A 346 18.10 -7.62 -4.02
N THR A 347 19.10 -8.44 -3.72
CA THR A 347 19.29 -9.71 -4.42
C THR A 347 18.08 -10.64 -4.26
N MET A 348 17.56 -10.76 -3.03
CA MET A 348 16.33 -11.54 -2.76
C MET A 348 15.12 -10.93 -3.47
N ALA A 349 14.94 -9.61 -3.36
CA ALA A 349 13.80 -8.91 -3.96
C ALA A 349 13.80 -9.02 -5.49
N GLU A 350 14.95 -8.86 -6.16
CA GLU A 350 15.07 -9.03 -7.61
C GLU A 350 14.75 -10.47 -8.04
N SER A 351 15.19 -11.48 -7.28
CA SER A 351 14.89 -12.89 -7.56
C SER A 351 13.41 -13.23 -7.42
N LEU A 352 12.76 -12.71 -6.36
CA LEU A 352 11.31 -12.88 -6.16
C LEU A 352 10.52 -12.15 -7.24
N ALA A 353 10.89 -10.91 -7.56
CA ALA A 353 10.23 -10.12 -8.61
C ALA A 353 10.35 -10.78 -9.98
N ALA A 354 11.48 -11.41 -10.29
CA ALA A 354 11.65 -12.20 -11.51
C ALA A 354 10.72 -13.41 -11.57
N SER A 355 10.57 -14.12 -10.45
CA SER A 355 9.68 -15.28 -10.35
C SER A 355 8.22 -14.87 -10.52
N ALA A 356 7.79 -13.79 -9.85
CA ALA A 356 6.44 -13.28 -9.96
C ALA A 356 6.13 -12.72 -11.36
N ALA A 357 7.05 -11.94 -11.94
CA ALA A 357 6.87 -11.35 -13.27
C ALA A 357 6.71 -12.40 -14.38
N ALA A 358 7.35 -13.57 -14.24
CA ALA A 358 7.21 -14.69 -15.18
C ALA A 358 5.79 -15.31 -15.17
N ARG A 359 5.00 -15.08 -14.11
CA ARG A 359 3.63 -15.57 -13.96
C ARG A 359 2.57 -14.51 -14.26
N LEU A 360 2.97 -13.26 -14.46
CA LEU A 360 2.02 -12.19 -14.80
C LEU A 360 1.41 -12.42 -16.19
N PRO A 361 0.12 -12.10 -16.39
CA PRO A 361 -0.49 -12.10 -17.71
C PRO A 361 0.31 -11.24 -18.67
N SER A 362 0.46 -11.66 -19.93
CA SER A 362 1.16 -10.85 -20.93
C SER A 362 0.46 -9.50 -21.08
N ALA A 363 1.23 -8.41 -21.03
CA ALA A 363 0.70 -7.05 -21.19
C ALA A 363 0.06 -6.80 -22.57
N CYS A 364 0.32 -7.70 -23.53
CA CYS A 364 -0.09 -7.57 -24.93
C CYS A 364 -1.49 -8.15 -25.22
N LEU A 365 -2.29 -8.52 -24.21
CA LEU A 365 -3.63 -9.10 -24.43
C LEU A 365 -4.71 -8.06 -24.77
N SER A 366 -4.43 -6.76 -24.69
CA SER A 366 -5.34 -5.73 -25.21
C SER A 366 -5.14 -5.53 -26.72
N PRO A 367 -6.20 -5.50 -27.56
CA PRO A 367 -6.11 -5.21 -28.99
C PRO A 367 -5.37 -3.90 -29.32
N ALA A 368 -5.42 -2.90 -28.42
CA ALA A 368 -4.69 -1.64 -28.58
C ALA A 368 -3.18 -1.77 -28.29
N ALA A 369 -2.77 -2.72 -27.43
CA ALA A 369 -1.37 -2.96 -27.09
C ALA A 369 -0.65 -3.86 -28.11
N GLN A 370 -1.38 -4.67 -28.88
CA GLN A 370 -0.81 -5.58 -29.88
C GLN A 370 -0.07 -4.85 -31.02
N ALA A 371 -0.46 -3.60 -31.34
CA ALA A 371 0.22 -2.80 -32.36
C ALA A 371 1.66 -2.42 -31.95
N GLY A 372 1.92 -2.25 -30.65
CA GLY A 372 3.23 -1.93 -30.10
C GLY A 372 4.10 -3.14 -29.78
N CYS A 373 3.50 -4.32 -29.50
CA CYS A 373 4.26 -5.51 -29.15
C CYS A 373 4.89 -6.23 -30.36
N ARG A 374 4.30 -6.13 -31.57
CA ARG A 374 4.82 -6.84 -32.76
C ARG A 374 6.18 -6.33 -33.27
N THR A 375 6.67 -5.19 -32.78
CA THR A 375 7.94 -4.61 -33.24
C THR A 375 9.15 -5.00 -32.40
N ALA A 376 8.95 -5.59 -31.21
CA ALA A 376 10.06 -5.87 -30.28
C ALA A 376 10.71 -7.26 -30.45
N ASP A 377 10.10 -8.19 -31.19
CA ASP A 377 10.50 -9.60 -31.18
C ASP A 377 11.43 -10.07 -32.32
N HIS A 378 12.01 -9.17 -33.13
CA HIS A 378 13.05 -9.56 -34.10
C HIS A 378 14.25 -8.60 -34.03
N PRO A 379 15.36 -8.96 -33.36
CA PRO A 379 16.64 -8.41 -33.75
C PRO A 379 16.89 -8.85 -35.20
N ALA A 380 16.83 -7.89 -36.12
CA ALA A 380 17.10 -8.13 -37.53
C ALA A 380 18.47 -8.80 -37.65
N THR A 381 18.48 -10.07 -38.06
CA THR A 381 19.70 -10.78 -38.46
C THR A 381 20.38 -9.94 -39.53
N PRO A 382 21.63 -9.51 -39.36
CA PRO A 382 22.33 -8.75 -40.39
C PRO A 382 22.44 -9.63 -41.63
N ARG A 383 21.74 -9.24 -42.71
CA ARG A 383 21.91 -9.85 -44.03
C ARG A 383 23.38 -9.69 -44.42
N ARG A 384 24.10 -10.81 -44.50
CA ARG A 384 25.41 -10.88 -45.17
C ARG A 384 25.26 -10.29 -46.57
N ARG A 385 26.01 -9.23 -46.87
CA ARG A 385 26.21 -8.76 -48.25
C ARG A 385 26.83 -9.90 -49.06
N PRO A 386 26.24 -10.32 -50.19
CA PRO A 386 26.94 -11.19 -51.13
C PRO A 386 28.20 -10.46 -51.64
N GLY A 387 29.30 -11.20 -51.73
CA GLY A 387 30.62 -10.69 -52.06
C GLY A 387 30.66 -9.94 -53.39
N ALA A 388 31.38 -8.83 -53.39
CA ALA A 388 31.94 -8.25 -54.61
C ALA A 388 33.01 -9.22 -55.12
N ALA A 389 32.89 -9.65 -56.37
CA ALA A 389 33.92 -10.39 -57.08
C ALA A 389 35.15 -9.49 -57.31
N PRO A 390 36.37 -10.05 -57.36
CA PRO A 390 37.56 -9.31 -57.75
C PRO A 390 37.51 -9.00 -59.25
N VAL A 391 37.85 -7.76 -59.60
CA VAL A 391 38.12 -7.35 -60.99
C VAL A 391 39.60 -7.65 -61.25
N GLU A 392 39.86 -8.62 -62.12
CA GLU A 392 41.13 -8.73 -62.85
C GLU A 392 41.00 -7.96 -64.17
N GLY A 393 41.98 -7.09 -64.45
CA GLY A 393 42.07 -6.27 -65.66
C GLY A 393 43.06 -5.13 -65.48
#